data_AF-A0A831U7Z5-F1
#
_entry.id   AF-A0A831U7Z5-F1
#
_cell.length_a   1.000
_cell.length_b   1.000
_cell.length_c   1.000
_cell.angle_alpha   90.00
_cell.angle_beta   90.00
_cell.angle_gamma   90.00
#
_symmetry.space_group_name_H-M   'P 1'
#
loop_
_entity.id
_entity.type
_entity.pdbx_description
1 polymer ?
#
loop_
_entity_poly.entity_id
_entity_poly.type
_entity_poly.pdbx_seq_one_letter_code
_entity_poly.pdbx_strand_id
1 'polypeptide(L)'
;MYKARRRFAEALEWIERGLSLEHNRQWGDESSSLLTFMRRELLEKVGRTEEAFHMTWEQFQASPDEYAYVDLMKHVAKEDREHWHDKAVEVAKRTSLSGFIEICAKTKEWGILADHVDAVTREDLEGVSHYVTEKAVKGLARGHALAAAKVYAALGMRIVKAGKSKYYRYALDHLRSAKKLAEKVGHAEMWSSLVEEVRRNHYRKQGFMPGFEEIEAGRRPDSDSFEKRARKRWKKQVSR
;
A
#
# COMPACT_ATOMS: atom_id res chain seq x y z
N MET A 1 9.30 26.70 26.54
CA MET A 1 9.07 27.86 27.43
C MET A 1 7.79 28.65 27.08
N TYR A 2 7.46 28.93 25.80
CA TYR A 2 6.26 29.70 25.41
C TYR A 2 4.95 28.88 25.33
N LYS A 3 5.00 27.64 24.81
CA LYS A 3 3.85 26.71 24.76
C LYS A 3 3.26 26.40 26.15
N ALA A 4 4.13 26.26 27.16
CA ALA A 4 3.76 26.05 28.57
C ALA A 4 3.10 27.28 29.24
N ARG A 5 3.23 28.47 28.63
CA ARG A 5 2.64 29.73 29.12
C ARG A 5 1.45 30.20 28.27
N ARG A 6 0.93 29.35 27.38
CA ARG A 6 -0.15 29.66 26.41
C ARG A 6 0.13 30.87 25.49
N ARG A 7 1.40 31.23 25.33
CA ARG A 7 1.89 32.29 24.43
C ARG A 7 2.05 31.73 23.01
N PHE A 8 0.93 31.33 22.40
CA PHE A 8 0.93 30.56 21.15
C PHE A 8 1.31 31.40 19.93
N ALA A 9 0.91 32.67 19.87
CA ALA A 9 1.28 33.59 18.79
C ALA A 9 2.80 33.83 18.73
N GLU A 10 3.42 34.10 19.88
CA GLU A 10 4.87 34.35 19.95
C GLU A 10 5.66 33.06 19.71
N ALA A 11 5.14 31.91 20.16
CA ALA A 11 5.72 30.62 19.81
C ALA A 11 5.69 30.38 18.29
N LEU A 12 4.61 30.79 17.61
CA LEU A 12 4.46 30.64 16.17
C LEU A 12 5.47 31.51 15.41
N GLU A 13 5.64 32.78 15.82
CA GLU A 13 6.65 33.68 15.25
C GLU A 13 8.07 33.10 15.32
N TRP A 14 8.45 32.50 16.46
CA TRP A 14 9.75 31.86 16.60
C TRP A 14 9.93 30.65 15.67
N ILE A 15 8.88 29.88 15.43
CA ILE A 15 8.93 28.73 14.51
C ILE A 15 9.00 29.21 13.06
N GLU A 16 8.21 30.20 12.67
CA GLU A 16 8.27 30.78 11.32
C GLU A 16 9.63 31.40 11.02
N ARG A 17 10.24 32.04 12.04
CA ARG A 17 11.61 32.53 11.95
C ARG A 17 12.64 31.39 11.86
N GLY A 18 12.45 30.29 12.58
CA GLY A 18 13.30 29.11 12.47
C GLY A 18 13.25 28.49 11.08
N LEU A 19 12.06 28.29 10.52
CA LEU A 19 11.84 27.73 9.18
C LEU A 19 12.43 28.60 8.06
N SER A 20 12.30 29.92 8.17
CA SER A 20 12.89 30.85 7.18
C SER A 20 14.43 30.89 7.24
N LEU A 21 15.04 30.57 8.38
CA LEU A 21 16.49 30.45 8.53
C LEU A 21 17.03 29.11 8.00
N GLU A 22 16.26 28.03 8.11
CA GLU A 22 16.60 26.73 7.51
C GLU A 22 16.60 26.81 5.98
N HIS A 23 15.65 27.51 5.36
CA HIS A 23 15.63 27.69 3.91
C HIS A 23 16.91 28.36 3.37
N ASN A 24 17.63 29.12 4.20
CA ASN A 24 18.88 29.80 3.87
C ASN A 24 20.16 29.01 4.22
N ARG A 25 20.06 27.87 4.91
CA ARG A 25 21.23 27.10 5.35
C ARG A 25 21.05 25.62 5.00
N GLN A 26 22.05 25.01 4.37
CA GLN A 26 22.13 23.56 4.12
C GLN A 26 22.31 22.75 5.43
N TRP A 27 21.37 22.83 6.36
CA TRP A 27 21.34 22.03 7.58
C TRP A 27 20.39 20.84 7.35
N GLY A 28 20.73 19.68 7.92
CA GLY A 28 20.02 18.41 7.63
C GLY A 28 18.55 18.41 8.04
N ASP A 29 17.73 17.71 7.25
CA ASP A 29 16.25 17.68 7.22
C ASP A 29 15.51 17.31 8.53
N GLU A 30 16.20 16.86 9.59
CA GLU A 30 15.53 16.30 10.77
C GLU A 30 14.79 17.37 11.61
N SER A 31 15.31 18.60 11.70
CA SER A 31 14.66 19.69 12.45
C SER A 31 13.44 20.29 11.74
N SER A 32 13.40 20.26 10.41
CA SER A 32 12.34 20.89 9.61
C SER A 32 10.99 20.18 9.78
N SER A 33 11.01 18.85 9.89
CA SER A 33 9.80 18.03 10.06
C SER A 33 9.07 18.31 11.39
N LEU A 34 9.82 18.41 12.49
CA LEU A 34 9.29 18.74 13.81
C LEU A 34 8.79 20.19 13.87
N LEU A 35 9.53 21.13 13.26
CA LEU A 35 9.12 22.53 13.19
C LEU A 35 7.82 22.70 12.38
N THR A 36 7.67 21.96 11.28
CA THR A 36 6.44 21.96 10.46
C THR A 36 5.25 21.43 11.26
N PHE A 37 5.42 20.33 11.99
CA PHE A 37 4.39 19.79 12.88
C PHE A 37 3.99 20.79 13.96
N MET A 38 4.97 21.40 14.63
CA MET A 38 4.72 22.38 15.68
C MET A 38 4.08 23.67 15.15
N ARG A 39 4.44 24.12 13.94
CA ARG A 39 3.80 25.27 13.27
C ARG A 39 2.31 25.04 13.10
N ARG A 40 1.93 23.88 12.56
CA ARG A 40 0.52 23.51 12.35
C ARG A 40 -0.27 23.49 13.66
N GLU A 41 0.24 22.85 14.70
CA GLU A 41 -0.42 22.84 16.01
C GLU A 41 -0.60 24.26 16.58
N LEU A 42 0.38 25.15 16.39
CA LEU A 42 0.28 26.52 16.87
C LEU A 42 -0.71 27.37 16.06
N LEU A 43 -0.77 27.18 14.74
CA LEU A 43 -1.75 27.84 13.85
C LEU A 43 -3.18 27.56 14.31
N GLU A 44 -3.50 26.31 14.65
CA GLU A 44 -4.80 25.97 15.22
C GLU A 44 -5.08 26.67 16.55
N LYS A 45 -4.07 26.73 17.45
CA LYS A 45 -4.23 27.35 18.77
C LYS A 45 -4.42 28.88 18.70
N VAL A 46 -3.97 29.52 17.63
CA VAL A 46 -4.17 30.97 17.41
C VAL A 46 -5.35 31.30 16.50
N GLY A 47 -6.14 30.30 16.09
CA GLY A 47 -7.33 30.48 15.26
C GLY A 47 -7.05 30.63 13.75
N ARG A 48 -5.80 30.48 13.29
CA ARG A 48 -5.38 30.50 11.88
C ARG A 48 -5.62 29.12 11.23
N THR A 49 -6.87 28.66 11.28
CA THR A 49 -7.27 27.29 10.89
C THR A 49 -7.18 27.04 9.39
N GLU A 50 -7.45 28.05 8.55
CA GLU A 50 -7.29 27.95 7.09
C GLU A 50 -5.83 27.69 6.70
N GLU A 51 -4.87 28.34 7.36
CA GLU A 51 -3.45 28.14 7.08
C GLU A 51 -2.96 26.76 7.56
N ALA A 52 -3.43 26.31 8.73
CA ALA A 52 -3.17 24.94 9.20
C ALA A 52 -3.72 23.89 8.22
N PHE A 53 -4.90 24.16 7.64
CA PHE A 53 -5.51 23.33 6.63
C PHE A 53 -4.68 23.32 5.34
N HIS A 54 -4.29 24.49 4.81
CA HIS A 54 -3.44 24.60 3.62
C HIS A 54 -2.13 23.82 3.76
N MET A 55 -1.46 23.92 4.92
CA MET A 55 -0.24 23.15 5.19
C MET A 55 -0.50 21.63 5.16
N THR A 56 -1.60 21.18 5.75
CA THR A 56 -1.98 19.75 5.74
C THR A 56 -2.32 19.28 4.33
N TRP A 57 -2.97 20.13 3.52
CA TRP A 57 -3.26 19.84 2.13
C TRP A 57 -1.99 19.74 1.28
N GLU A 58 -1.04 20.66 1.42
CA GLU A 58 0.26 20.60 0.72
C GLU A 58 1.04 19.33 1.08
N GLN A 59 1.08 18.98 2.37
CA GLN A 59 1.71 17.75 2.83
C GLN A 59 1.07 16.50 2.20
N PHE A 60 -0.27 16.47 2.17
CA PHE A 60 -1.01 15.39 1.52
C PHE A 60 -0.68 15.31 0.02
N GLN A 61 -0.62 16.43 -0.69
CA GLN A 61 -0.28 16.45 -2.12
C GLN A 61 1.12 15.92 -2.39
N ALA A 62 2.09 16.22 -1.52
CA ALA A 62 3.48 15.79 -1.67
C ALA A 62 3.66 14.29 -1.42
N SER A 63 2.95 13.71 -0.45
CA SER A 63 3.04 12.28 -0.12
C SER A 63 1.68 11.74 0.36
N PRO A 64 0.75 11.41 -0.57
CA PRO A 64 -0.54 10.86 -0.18
C PRO A 64 -0.39 9.45 0.40
N ASP A 65 -0.98 9.23 1.57
CA ASP A 65 -1.09 7.95 2.26
C ASP A 65 -2.32 7.93 3.20
N GLU A 66 -2.63 6.80 3.83
CA GLU A 66 -3.77 6.67 4.78
C GLU A 66 -3.68 7.71 5.92
N TYR A 67 -2.49 7.99 6.44
CA TYR A 67 -2.31 8.87 7.59
C TYR A 67 -2.50 10.34 7.22
N ALA A 68 -1.89 10.80 6.13
CA ALA A 68 -2.06 12.14 5.58
C ALA A 68 -3.52 12.41 5.21
N TYR A 69 -4.22 11.41 4.64
CA TYR A 69 -5.65 11.50 4.37
C TYR A 69 -6.47 11.66 5.65
N VAL A 70 -6.25 10.79 6.64
CA VAL A 70 -6.97 10.89 7.93
C VAL A 70 -6.70 12.22 8.61
N ASP A 71 -5.49 12.74 8.52
CA ASP A 71 -5.13 14.03 9.10
C ASP A 71 -5.85 15.18 8.38
N LEU A 72 -5.81 15.23 7.05
CA LEU A 72 -6.57 16.18 6.24
C LEU A 72 -8.05 16.21 6.64
N MET A 73 -8.68 15.05 6.73
CA MET A 73 -10.12 14.94 7.01
C MET A 73 -10.53 15.36 8.42
N LYS A 74 -9.59 15.50 9.38
CA LYS A 74 -9.90 16.06 10.71
C LYS A 74 -10.19 17.57 10.66
N HIS A 75 -9.60 18.26 9.69
CA HIS A 75 -9.69 19.72 9.57
C HIS A 75 -10.81 20.18 8.63
N VAL A 76 -11.43 19.24 7.90
CA VAL A 76 -12.53 19.53 6.97
C VAL A 76 -13.87 19.58 7.72
N ALA A 77 -14.60 20.69 7.51
CA ALA A 77 -15.98 20.85 7.99
C ALA A 77 -16.88 19.74 7.43
N LYS A 78 -17.90 19.33 8.18
CA LYS A 78 -18.71 18.14 7.85
C LYS A 78 -19.36 18.28 6.47
N GLU A 79 -19.78 19.48 6.12
CA GLU A 79 -20.48 19.86 4.91
C GLU A 79 -19.58 19.73 3.66
N ASP A 80 -18.27 19.92 3.82
CA ASP A 80 -17.29 19.88 2.72
C ASP A 80 -16.54 18.55 2.62
N ARG A 81 -16.83 17.58 3.49
CA ARG A 81 -16.08 16.31 3.56
C ARG A 81 -16.11 15.52 2.26
N GLU A 82 -17.25 15.48 1.59
CA GLU A 82 -17.38 14.76 0.32
C GLU A 82 -16.51 15.41 -0.76
N HIS A 83 -16.60 16.74 -0.92
CA HIS A 83 -15.79 17.49 -1.87
C HIS A 83 -14.28 17.28 -1.65
N TRP A 84 -13.81 17.37 -0.40
CA TRP A 84 -12.39 17.19 -0.08
C TRP A 84 -11.94 15.73 -0.17
N HIS A 85 -12.84 14.79 0.11
CA HIS A 85 -12.58 13.38 -0.08
C HIS A 85 -12.34 13.08 -1.57
N ASP A 86 -13.24 13.50 -2.47
CA ASP A 86 -13.11 13.30 -3.91
C ASP A 86 -11.80 13.91 -4.44
N LYS A 87 -11.49 15.13 -3.98
CA LYS A 87 -10.25 15.83 -4.34
C LYS A 87 -9.01 15.08 -3.84
N ALA A 88 -9.04 14.54 -2.63
CA ALA A 88 -7.94 13.77 -2.07
C ALA A 88 -7.72 12.45 -2.82
N VAL A 89 -8.80 11.74 -3.16
CA VAL A 89 -8.76 10.51 -3.96
C VAL A 89 -8.18 10.77 -5.34
N GLU A 90 -8.60 11.85 -6.02
CA GLU A 90 -8.08 12.20 -7.35
C GLU A 90 -6.59 12.58 -7.32
N VAL A 91 -6.15 13.33 -6.31
CA VAL A 91 -4.72 13.63 -6.12
C VAL A 91 -3.94 12.35 -5.89
N ALA A 92 -4.37 11.49 -4.96
CA ALA A 92 -3.68 10.24 -4.66
C ALA A 92 -3.59 9.33 -5.88
N LYS A 93 -4.68 9.22 -6.66
CA LYS A 93 -4.74 8.43 -7.90
C LYS A 93 -3.67 8.86 -8.91
N ARG A 94 -3.34 10.16 -8.96
CA ARG A 94 -2.38 10.73 -9.91
C ARG A 94 -0.93 10.69 -9.44
N THR A 95 -0.69 10.74 -8.13
CA THR A 95 0.66 10.92 -7.58
C THR A 95 1.21 9.68 -6.85
N SER A 96 0.35 8.80 -6.33
CA SER A 96 0.77 7.65 -5.53
C SER A 96 -0.22 6.49 -5.63
N LEU A 97 0.12 5.46 -6.42
CA LEU A 97 -0.67 4.22 -6.49
C LEU A 97 -0.82 3.57 -5.10
N SER A 98 0.25 3.58 -4.30
CA SER A 98 0.19 3.05 -2.92
C SER A 98 -0.79 3.85 -2.06
N GLY A 99 -0.68 5.18 -2.07
CA GLY A 99 -1.56 6.07 -1.30
C GLY A 99 -3.02 5.94 -1.73
N PHE A 100 -3.28 5.88 -3.03
CA PHE A 100 -4.61 5.65 -3.57
C PHE A 100 -5.22 4.32 -3.07
N ILE A 101 -4.45 3.22 -3.13
CA ILE A 101 -4.90 1.91 -2.64
C ILE A 101 -5.21 1.97 -1.13
N GLU A 102 -4.33 2.60 -0.35
CA GLU A 102 -4.50 2.76 1.09
C GLU A 102 -5.79 3.54 1.44
N ILE A 103 -6.02 4.67 0.77
CA ILE A 103 -7.18 5.52 0.97
C ILE A 103 -8.46 4.76 0.61
N CYS A 104 -8.54 4.16 -0.58
CA CYS A 104 -9.71 3.37 -0.98
C CYS A 104 -9.97 2.20 -0.02
N ALA A 105 -8.91 1.55 0.49
CA ALA A 105 -9.04 0.47 1.46
C ALA A 105 -9.51 0.97 2.84
N LYS A 106 -9.21 2.23 3.20
CA LYS A 106 -9.69 2.89 4.41
C LYS A 106 -11.15 3.31 4.31
N THR A 107 -11.54 3.91 3.19
CA THR A 107 -12.90 4.40 2.92
C THR A 107 -13.85 3.30 2.43
N LYS A 108 -13.31 2.12 2.09
CA LYS A 108 -14.02 0.94 1.57
C LYS A 108 -14.63 1.16 0.19
N GLU A 109 -14.01 2.01 -0.61
CA GLU A 109 -14.42 2.33 -1.98
C GLU A 109 -13.88 1.29 -2.96
N TRP A 110 -14.37 0.06 -2.81
CA TRP A 110 -13.85 -1.08 -3.56
C TRP A 110 -14.12 -0.99 -5.07
N GLY A 111 -15.20 -0.31 -5.48
CA GLY A 111 -15.51 -0.07 -6.89
C GLY A 111 -14.48 0.85 -7.54
N ILE A 112 -14.25 2.02 -6.94
CA ILE A 112 -13.24 2.99 -7.40
C ILE A 112 -11.85 2.34 -7.47
N LEU A 113 -11.50 1.56 -6.45
CA LEU A 113 -10.25 0.81 -6.44
C LEU A 113 -10.19 -0.25 -7.55
N ALA A 114 -11.26 -0.99 -7.78
CA ALA A 114 -11.32 -2.01 -8.82
C ALA A 114 -11.13 -1.42 -10.22
N ASP A 115 -11.84 -0.33 -10.52
CA ASP A 115 -11.74 0.37 -11.81
C ASP A 115 -10.32 0.87 -12.07
N HIS A 116 -9.65 1.38 -11.02
CA HIS A 116 -8.26 1.80 -11.15
C HIS A 116 -7.29 0.62 -11.31
N VAL A 117 -7.48 -0.47 -10.56
CA VAL A 117 -6.71 -1.72 -10.74
C VAL A 117 -6.86 -2.26 -12.16
N ASP A 118 -8.02 -2.08 -12.79
CA ASP A 118 -8.25 -2.49 -14.16
C ASP A 118 -7.54 -1.61 -15.19
N ALA A 119 -7.29 -0.34 -14.86
CA ALA A 119 -6.60 0.61 -15.71
C ALA A 119 -5.06 0.55 -15.62
N VAL A 120 -4.49 0.11 -14.49
CA VAL A 120 -3.03 0.03 -14.28
C VAL A 120 -2.47 -1.32 -14.73
N THR A 121 -1.17 -1.35 -15.02
CA THR A 121 -0.50 -2.61 -15.37
C THR A 121 -0.20 -3.45 -14.14
N ARG A 122 0.00 -4.75 -14.34
CA ARG A 122 0.43 -5.64 -13.23
C ARG A 122 1.80 -5.22 -12.71
N GLU A 123 2.70 -4.77 -13.59
CA GLU A 123 4.03 -4.28 -13.26
C GLU A 123 3.98 -3.08 -12.31
N ASP A 124 3.05 -2.15 -12.51
CA ASP A 124 2.83 -1.01 -11.60
C ASP A 124 2.42 -1.51 -10.21
N LEU A 125 1.49 -2.48 -10.16
CA LEU A 125 1.03 -3.10 -8.91
C LEU A 125 2.12 -3.90 -8.20
N GLU A 126 3.08 -4.48 -8.92
CA GLU A 126 4.23 -5.19 -8.34
C GLU A 126 5.18 -4.25 -7.58
N GLY A 127 5.20 -2.97 -7.94
CA GLY A 127 5.94 -1.93 -7.23
C GLY A 127 5.36 -1.58 -5.86
N VAL A 128 4.08 -1.90 -5.63
CA VAL A 128 3.37 -1.57 -4.38
C VAL A 128 3.79 -2.52 -3.26
N SER A 129 3.93 -1.97 -2.05
CA SER A 129 4.25 -2.75 -0.86
C SER A 129 3.16 -3.77 -0.51
N HIS A 130 3.58 -4.94 -0.03
CA HIS A 130 2.66 -5.98 0.46
C HIS A 130 1.77 -5.51 1.63
N TYR A 131 2.27 -4.63 2.50
CA TYR A 131 1.50 -4.05 3.61
C TYR A 131 0.22 -3.34 3.11
N VAL A 132 0.32 -2.65 1.97
CA VAL A 132 -0.78 -1.91 1.35
C VAL A 132 -1.75 -2.86 0.66
N THR A 133 -1.22 -3.75 -0.17
CA THR A 133 -2.00 -4.61 -1.04
C THR A 133 -2.75 -5.71 -0.27
N GLU A 134 -2.25 -6.21 0.87
CA GLU A 134 -2.95 -7.26 1.63
C GLU A 134 -4.34 -6.86 2.13
N LYS A 135 -4.49 -5.62 2.63
CA LYS A 135 -5.79 -5.09 3.08
C LYS A 135 -6.73 -4.90 1.90
N ALA A 136 -6.22 -4.30 0.82
CA ALA A 136 -6.96 -4.03 -0.40
C ALA A 136 -7.53 -5.30 -1.03
N VAL A 137 -6.71 -6.34 -1.16
CA VAL A 137 -7.11 -7.60 -1.82
C VAL A 137 -8.25 -8.30 -1.07
N LYS A 138 -8.24 -8.28 0.28
CA LYS A 138 -9.33 -8.85 1.09
C LYS A 138 -10.65 -8.12 0.89
N GLY A 139 -10.60 -6.80 0.69
CA GLY A 139 -11.76 -5.98 0.37
C GLY A 139 -12.28 -6.28 -1.04
N LEU A 140 -11.41 -6.19 -2.04
CA LEU A 140 -11.73 -6.45 -3.45
C LEU A 140 -12.31 -7.85 -3.65
N ALA A 141 -11.77 -8.89 -3.01
CA ALA A 141 -12.21 -10.27 -3.22
C ALA A 141 -13.70 -10.52 -2.87
N ARG A 142 -14.36 -9.61 -2.14
CA ARG A 142 -15.78 -9.73 -1.76
C ARG A 142 -16.75 -9.38 -2.88
N GLY A 143 -16.38 -8.44 -3.75
CA GLY A 143 -17.26 -7.91 -4.80
C GLY A 143 -16.60 -7.68 -6.17
N HIS A 144 -15.27 -7.64 -6.21
CA HIS A 144 -14.45 -7.32 -7.39
C HIS A 144 -13.37 -8.39 -7.57
N ALA A 145 -13.81 -9.61 -7.86
CA ALA A 145 -12.93 -10.78 -7.90
C ALA A 145 -11.82 -10.68 -8.97
N LEU A 146 -12.09 -10.08 -10.14
CA LEU A 146 -11.07 -9.86 -11.17
C LEU A 146 -9.96 -8.92 -10.70
N ALA A 147 -10.33 -7.76 -10.15
CA ALA A 147 -9.36 -6.82 -9.59
C ALA A 147 -8.54 -7.46 -8.46
N ALA A 148 -9.17 -8.22 -7.57
CA ALA A 148 -8.46 -8.99 -6.56
C ALA A 148 -7.48 -10.01 -7.17
N ALA A 149 -7.86 -10.68 -8.27
CA ALA A 149 -6.99 -11.61 -8.97
C ALA A 149 -5.74 -10.90 -9.54
N LYS A 150 -5.91 -9.73 -10.16
CA LYS A 150 -4.82 -8.91 -10.70
C LYS A 150 -3.82 -8.51 -9.61
N VAL A 151 -4.31 -8.04 -8.46
CA VAL A 151 -3.43 -7.66 -7.34
C VAL A 151 -2.75 -8.89 -6.73
N TYR A 152 -3.43 -10.03 -6.60
CA TYR A 152 -2.76 -11.28 -6.17
C TYR A 152 -1.67 -11.73 -7.16
N ALA A 153 -1.91 -11.62 -8.47
CA ALA A 153 -0.91 -11.93 -9.47
C ALA A 153 0.33 -11.04 -9.33
N ALA A 154 0.13 -9.73 -9.14
CA ALA A 154 1.21 -8.78 -8.87
C ALA A 154 1.99 -9.14 -7.59
N LEU A 155 1.30 -9.43 -6.48
CA LEU A 155 1.94 -9.87 -5.23
C LEU A 155 2.81 -11.12 -5.43
N GLY A 156 2.30 -12.11 -6.18
CA GLY A 156 3.04 -13.31 -6.52
C GLY A 156 4.28 -12.99 -7.35
N MET A 157 4.12 -12.23 -8.42
CA MET A 157 5.19 -11.89 -9.36
C MET A 157 6.28 -11.03 -8.73
N ARG A 158 5.93 -10.08 -7.85
CA ARG A 158 6.89 -9.30 -7.05
C ARG A 158 7.85 -10.21 -6.28
N ILE A 159 7.34 -11.26 -5.64
CA ILE A 159 8.15 -12.22 -4.89
C ILE A 159 9.02 -13.07 -5.83
N VAL A 160 8.46 -13.52 -6.96
CA VAL A 160 9.19 -14.31 -7.95
C VAL A 160 10.35 -13.50 -8.55
N LYS A 161 10.11 -12.25 -8.94
CA LYS A 161 11.11 -11.31 -9.47
C LYS A 161 12.19 -10.99 -8.44
N ALA A 162 11.84 -10.84 -7.16
CA ALA A 162 12.81 -10.64 -6.08
C ALA A 162 13.79 -11.82 -5.88
N GLY A 163 13.50 -13.01 -6.41
CA GLY A 163 14.45 -14.14 -6.47
C GLY A 163 14.79 -14.80 -5.14
N LYS A 164 14.09 -14.45 -4.06
CA LYS A 164 14.34 -14.99 -2.71
C LYS A 164 13.55 -16.29 -2.51
N SER A 165 14.21 -17.43 -2.74
CA SER A 165 13.60 -18.77 -2.72
C SER A 165 12.79 -19.10 -1.46
N LYS A 166 13.23 -18.63 -0.28
CA LYS A 166 12.50 -18.82 0.99
C LYS A 166 11.07 -18.28 0.98
N TYR A 167 10.74 -17.36 0.06
CA TYR A 167 9.43 -16.74 -0.06
C TYR A 167 8.57 -17.31 -1.18
N TYR A 168 9.07 -18.25 -1.99
CA TYR A 168 8.29 -18.82 -3.11
C TYR A 168 6.99 -19.50 -2.67
N ARG A 169 6.92 -20.04 -1.45
CA ARG A 169 5.65 -20.54 -0.91
C ARG A 169 4.56 -19.46 -0.90
N TYR A 170 4.89 -18.24 -0.45
CA TYR A 170 3.94 -17.13 -0.44
C TYR A 170 3.58 -16.69 -1.86
N ALA A 171 4.55 -16.69 -2.79
CA ALA A 171 4.28 -16.42 -4.19
C ALA A 171 3.24 -17.40 -4.76
N LEU A 172 3.41 -18.70 -4.50
CA LEU A 172 2.48 -19.75 -4.93
C LEU A 172 1.09 -19.59 -4.30
N ASP A 173 1.01 -19.21 -3.01
CA ASP A 173 -0.26 -18.96 -2.33
C ASP A 173 -1.03 -17.77 -2.97
N HIS A 174 -0.32 -16.69 -3.33
CA HIS A 174 -0.89 -15.56 -4.05
C HIS A 174 -1.34 -15.95 -5.46
N LEU A 175 -0.48 -16.61 -6.24
CA LEU A 175 -0.79 -17.02 -7.61
C LEU A 175 -1.96 -18.01 -7.69
N ARG A 176 -2.08 -18.92 -6.72
CA ARG A 176 -3.27 -19.78 -6.61
C ARG A 176 -4.54 -18.98 -6.38
N SER A 177 -4.47 -17.96 -5.52
CA SER A 177 -5.60 -17.09 -5.24
C SER A 177 -5.99 -16.29 -6.49
N ALA A 178 -5.00 -15.82 -7.26
CA ALA A 178 -5.22 -15.17 -8.55
C ALA A 178 -5.95 -16.11 -9.53
N LYS A 179 -5.42 -17.32 -9.78
CA LYS A 179 -6.06 -18.32 -10.65
C LYS A 179 -7.51 -18.57 -10.26
N LYS A 180 -7.75 -18.91 -8.99
CA LYS A 180 -9.08 -19.22 -8.47
C LYS A 180 -10.08 -18.09 -8.67
N LEU A 181 -9.66 -16.85 -8.43
CA LEU A 181 -10.53 -15.68 -8.56
C LEU A 181 -10.81 -15.36 -10.02
N ALA A 182 -9.81 -15.43 -10.89
CA ALA A 182 -9.96 -15.21 -12.33
C ALA A 182 -10.91 -16.24 -12.97
N GLU A 183 -10.74 -17.53 -12.65
CA GLU A 183 -11.63 -18.61 -13.11
C GLU A 183 -13.07 -18.42 -12.63
N LYS A 184 -13.25 -17.98 -11.37
CA LYS A 184 -14.59 -17.75 -10.79
C LYS A 184 -15.41 -16.73 -11.60
N VAL A 185 -14.76 -15.74 -12.21
CA VAL A 185 -15.41 -14.71 -13.03
C VAL A 185 -15.27 -14.93 -14.53
N GLY A 186 -14.78 -16.10 -14.96
CA GLY A 186 -14.66 -16.44 -16.39
C GLY A 186 -13.51 -15.75 -17.13
N HIS A 187 -12.55 -15.16 -16.40
CA HIS A 187 -11.40 -14.44 -16.97
C HIS A 187 -10.15 -15.34 -17.02
N ALA A 188 -10.27 -16.51 -17.64
CA ALA A 188 -9.17 -17.48 -17.71
C ALA A 188 -7.97 -16.95 -18.54
N GLU A 189 -8.21 -16.06 -19.50
CA GLU A 189 -7.20 -15.45 -20.34
C GLU A 189 -6.14 -14.66 -19.53
N MET A 190 -6.57 -13.96 -18.48
CA MET A 190 -5.66 -13.27 -17.56
C MET A 190 -4.66 -14.24 -16.93
N TRP A 191 -5.14 -15.43 -16.54
CA TRP A 191 -4.29 -16.47 -15.98
C TRP A 191 -3.38 -17.10 -17.05
N SER A 192 -3.90 -17.38 -18.24
CA SER A 192 -3.12 -17.94 -19.35
C SER A 192 -1.94 -17.04 -19.74
N SER A 193 -2.15 -15.72 -19.86
CA SER A 193 -1.07 -14.77 -20.16
C SER A 193 0.02 -14.77 -19.08
N LEU A 194 -0.36 -14.87 -17.81
CA LEU A 194 0.58 -14.97 -16.70
C LEU A 194 1.38 -16.27 -16.74
N VAL A 195 0.75 -17.41 -17.09
CA VAL A 195 1.41 -18.70 -17.23
C VAL A 195 2.48 -18.65 -18.33
N GLU A 196 2.14 -18.10 -19.50
CA GLU A 196 3.10 -17.94 -20.60
C GLU A 196 4.31 -17.11 -20.20
N GLU A 197 4.07 -16.00 -19.51
CA GLU A 197 5.14 -15.13 -19.04
C GLU A 197 6.03 -15.81 -18.01
N VAL A 198 5.44 -16.50 -17.02
CA VAL A 198 6.19 -17.23 -16.00
C VAL A 198 7.06 -18.31 -16.64
N ARG A 199 6.51 -19.09 -17.59
CA ARG A 199 7.26 -20.10 -18.33
C ARG A 199 8.39 -19.47 -19.17
N ARG A 200 8.17 -18.32 -19.78
CA ARG A 200 9.19 -17.62 -20.58
C ARG A 200 10.32 -17.05 -19.73
N ASN A 201 9.97 -16.35 -18.65
CA ASN A 201 10.91 -15.49 -17.92
C ASN A 201 11.46 -16.12 -16.64
N HIS A 202 10.81 -17.16 -16.12
CA HIS A 202 11.09 -17.72 -14.80
C HIS A 202 11.30 -19.24 -14.78
N TYR A 203 11.38 -19.92 -15.93
CA TYR A 203 11.59 -21.38 -16.02
C TYR A 203 12.81 -21.90 -15.25
N ARG A 204 13.88 -21.08 -15.09
CA ARG A 204 15.09 -21.49 -14.37
C ARG A 204 14.92 -21.53 -12.84
N LYS A 205 13.83 -21.00 -12.29
CA LYS A 205 13.57 -20.97 -10.84
C LYS A 205 13.05 -22.33 -10.35
N GLN A 206 13.97 -23.30 -10.27
CA GLN A 206 13.67 -24.70 -9.92
C GLN A 206 12.91 -24.87 -8.60
N GLY A 207 13.12 -24.00 -7.61
CA GLY A 207 12.39 -24.03 -6.33
C GLY A 207 10.97 -23.46 -6.39
N PHE A 208 10.55 -22.88 -7.52
CA PHE A 208 9.25 -22.25 -7.73
C PHE A 208 8.43 -23.00 -8.79
N MET A 209 9.05 -23.32 -9.93
CA MET A 209 8.35 -23.87 -11.10
C MET A 209 7.52 -25.12 -10.83
N PRO A 210 7.98 -26.14 -10.06
CA PRO A 210 7.16 -27.33 -9.79
C PRO A 210 5.83 -26.99 -9.12
N GLY A 211 5.86 -26.12 -8.11
CA GLY A 211 4.64 -25.68 -7.43
C GLY A 211 3.75 -24.81 -8.31
N PHE A 212 4.33 -24.04 -9.25
CA PHE A 212 3.56 -23.25 -10.20
C PHE A 212 2.83 -24.14 -11.22
N GLU A 213 3.51 -25.14 -11.77
CA GLU A 213 2.92 -26.11 -12.70
C GLU A 213 1.88 -27.01 -12.03
N GLU A 214 2.00 -27.28 -10.72
CA GLU A 214 0.91 -27.91 -9.94
C GLU A 214 -0.34 -27.02 -9.89
N ILE A 215 -0.18 -25.72 -9.66
CA ILE A 215 -1.30 -24.76 -9.68
C ILE A 215 -1.93 -24.75 -11.07
N GLU A 216 -1.11 -24.75 -12.13
CA GLU A 216 -1.62 -24.82 -13.51
C GLU A 216 -2.43 -26.12 -13.73
N ALA A 217 -1.86 -27.27 -13.41
CA ALA A 217 -2.54 -28.55 -13.57
C ALA A 217 -3.81 -28.73 -12.68
N GLY A 218 -4.19 -27.72 -11.90
CA GLY A 218 -5.34 -27.77 -10.99
C GLY A 218 -5.09 -28.69 -9.79
N ARG A 219 -3.85 -29.13 -9.59
CA ARG A 219 -3.46 -29.99 -8.49
C ARG A 219 -3.36 -29.15 -7.22
N ARG A 220 -4.06 -29.59 -6.18
CA ARG A 220 -3.78 -29.06 -4.84
C ARG A 220 -2.41 -29.61 -4.43
N PRO A 221 -1.50 -28.79 -3.90
CA PRO A 221 -0.31 -29.34 -3.27
C PRO A 221 -0.78 -30.24 -2.14
N ASP A 222 -0.04 -31.33 -1.95
CA ASP A 222 -0.02 -32.03 -0.67
C ASP A 222 0.51 -31.04 0.38
N SER A 223 -0.38 -30.20 0.93
CA SER A 223 -0.04 -29.38 2.06
C SER A 223 0.02 -30.34 3.24
N ASP A 224 1.19 -30.95 3.46
CA ASP A 224 1.51 -31.57 4.73
C ASP A 224 1.06 -30.60 5.83
N SER A 225 0.18 -31.07 6.71
CA SER A 225 -0.31 -30.27 7.83
C SER A 225 0.88 -29.66 8.58
N PHE A 226 0.67 -28.54 9.26
CA PHE A 226 1.72 -27.93 10.09
C PHE A 226 2.40 -28.98 10.98
N GLU A 227 1.61 -29.89 11.56
CA GLU A 227 2.07 -31.03 12.34
C GLU A 227 3.00 -31.97 11.54
N LYS A 228 2.60 -32.36 10.33
CA LYS A 228 3.40 -33.26 9.47
C LYS A 228 4.72 -32.60 9.04
N ARG A 229 4.72 -31.27 8.83
CA ARG A 229 5.94 -30.47 8.58
C ARG A 229 6.82 -30.32 9.81
N ALA A 230 6.23 -30.09 10.99
CA ALA A 230 6.94 -30.01 12.26
C ALA A 230 7.62 -31.36 12.58
N ARG A 231 6.92 -32.47 12.40
CA ARG A 231 7.47 -33.84 12.57
C ARG A 231 8.62 -34.12 11.60
N LYS A 232 8.51 -33.74 10.31
CA LYS A 232 9.61 -33.88 9.34
C LYS A 232 10.83 -33.04 9.72
N ARG A 233 10.64 -31.80 10.18
CA ARG A 233 11.75 -30.95 10.67
C ARG A 233 12.42 -31.51 11.90
N TRP A 234 11.64 -31.98 12.87
CA TRP A 234 12.13 -32.62 14.09
C TRP A 234 12.96 -33.87 13.78
N LYS A 235 12.44 -34.78 12.94
CA LYS A 235 13.21 -35.97 12.49
C LYS A 235 14.54 -35.59 11.84
N LYS A 236 14.56 -34.53 11.03
CA LYS A 236 15.79 -34.06 10.35
C LYS A 236 16.82 -33.43 11.30
N GLN A 237 16.39 -32.89 12.45
CA GLN A 237 17.26 -32.36 13.49
C GLN A 237 17.81 -33.45 14.43
N VAL A 238 17.03 -34.52 14.67
CA VAL A 238 17.40 -35.61 15.58
C VAL A 238 18.21 -36.71 14.88
N SER A 239 18.19 -36.77 13.55
CA SER A 239 19.03 -37.69 12.75
C SER A 239 20.36 -37.08 12.32
N ARG A 240 20.85 -36.05 13.02
CA ARG A 240 22.16 -35.41 12.82
C ARG A 240 22.97 -35.55 14.11
#